data_AF-A0A8T2VW76-F1
#
_entry.id   AF-A0A8T2VW76-F1
#
_cell.length_a   1.000
_cell.length_b   1.000
_cell.length_c   1.000
_cell.angle_alpha   90.00
_cell.angle_beta   90.00
_cell.angle_gamma   90.00
#
_symmetry.space_group_name_H-M   'P 1'
#
loop_
_entity.id
_entity.type
_entity.pdbx_description
1 polymer ?
#
loop_
_entity_poly.entity_id
_entity_poly.type
_entity_poly.pdbx_seq_one_letter_code
_entity_poly.pdbx_strand_id
1 'polypeptide(L)'
;MSLKAAAAASARFESNVAAVHPYESVRDKGLLVDTLDTMRRFEKIGMAREQAEALTQSVTELLCSNRDRMAEYYVSRAALEKSELQSTSSIAGFRAEVLKSQELQVATFTRDAERLQASLEKLRSEIRYEIDKLTASQRLDLNLEKGRMRDELQALRDRANELEIKVDKEVNSLKAAMEQSKNDIVKYVLGLMLALLTAGLGAARLIMH
;
A
#
# COMPACT_ATOMS: atom_id res chain seq x y z
N MET A 1 70.19 -24.53 -8.40
CA MET A 1 71.12 -23.88 -7.45
C MET A 1 70.29 -23.43 -6.25
N SER A 2 69.80 -24.36 -5.45
CA SER A 2 70.43 -25.01 -4.29
C SER A 2 70.08 -24.28 -2.99
N LEU A 3 69.04 -24.78 -2.32
CA LEU A 3 68.63 -24.48 -0.94
C LEU A 3 69.79 -24.58 0.08
N LYS A 4 70.91 -25.23 -0.26
CA LYS A 4 72.13 -25.23 0.58
C LYS A 4 72.82 -23.86 0.65
N ALA A 5 72.64 -22.98 -0.34
CA ALA A 5 73.21 -21.62 -0.31
C ALA A 5 72.47 -20.71 0.68
N ALA A 6 71.14 -20.87 0.81
CA ALA A 6 70.33 -20.13 1.78
C ALA A 6 70.60 -20.58 3.22
N ALA A 7 70.79 -21.89 3.44
CA ALA A 7 71.15 -22.42 4.76
C ALA A 7 72.56 -21.97 5.22
N ALA A 8 73.53 -21.88 4.30
CA ALA A 8 74.87 -21.39 4.61
C ALA A 8 74.92 -19.88 4.91
N ALA A 9 74.01 -19.09 4.33
CA ALA A 9 73.85 -17.67 4.63
C ALA A 9 73.20 -17.45 6.01
N SER A 10 72.25 -18.31 6.39
CA SER A 10 71.62 -18.25 7.73
C SER A 10 72.60 -18.64 8.84
N ALA A 11 73.43 -19.68 8.63
CA ALA A 11 74.42 -20.12 9.61
C ALA A 11 75.59 -19.13 9.79
N ARG A 12 75.89 -18.31 8.77
CA ARG A 12 76.89 -17.22 8.87
C ARG A 12 76.36 -15.96 9.54
N PHE A 13 75.04 -15.79 9.61
CA PHE A 13 74.44 -14.65 10.31
C PHE A 13 74.37 -14.88 11.83
N GLU A 14 74.29 -16.14 12.27
CA GLU A 14 74.30 -16.50 13.69
C GLU A 14 75.70 -16.45 14.34
N SER A 15 76.80 -16.47 13.56
CA SER A 15 78.16 -16.48 14.11
C SER A 15 78.76 -15.10 14.40
N ASN A 16 78.03 -14.01 14.14
CA ASN A 16 78.50 -12.64 14.41
C ASN A 16 77.78 -11.96 15.59
N VAL A 17 77.10 -12.74 16.44
CA VAL A 17 76.65 -12.29 17.76
C VAL A 17 77.85 -12.34 18.73
N ALA A 18 78.90 -11.62 18.39
CA ALA A 18 80.04 -11.39 19.28
C ALA A 18 79.90 -9.99 19.88
N ALA A 19 79.50 -9.98 21.16
CA ALA A 19 79.66 -8.88 22.12
C ALA A 19 79.19 -7.49 21.64
N VAL A 20 77.88 -7.32 21.50
CA VAL A 20 77.30 -5.98 21.69
C VAL A 20 77.33 -5.73 23.20
N HIS A 21 78.27 -4.90 23.63
CA HIS A 21 78.28 -4.38 24.99
C HIS A 21 76.92 -3.70 25.29
N PRO A 22 76.25 -3.99 26.41
CA PRO A 22 74.90 -3.49 26.68
C PRO A 22 74.77 -1.96 26.81
N TYR A 23 75.88 -1.21 26.86
CA TYR A 23 75.91 0.17 27.33
C TYR A 23 75.66 1.25 26.26
N GLU A 24 75.51 0.92 24.98
CA GLU A 24 75.55 1.94 23.91
C GLU A 24 74.16 2.34 23.33
N SER A 25 73.08 1.70 23.76
CA SER A 25 71.73 1.88 23.16
C SER A 25 70.88 3.05 23.70
N VAL A 26 71.38 3.80 24.68
CA VAL A 26 70.58 4.74 25.48
C VAL A 26 70.70 6.21 25.01
N ARG A 27 71.64 6.51 24.09
CA ARG A 27 72.12 7.89 23.90
C ARG A 27 71.24 8.85 23.10
N ASP A 28 70.17 8.38 22.44
CA ASP A 28 69.37 9.24 21.52
C ASP A 28 67.85 9.13 21.69
N LYS A 29 67.38 8.67 22.86
CA LYS A 29 65.95 8.51 23.16
C LYS A 29 65.48 9.59 24.15
N GLY A 30 65.48 10.87 23.77
CA GLY A 30 64.82 11.98 24.48
C GLY A 30 64.60 11.72 25.98
N LEU A 31 65.71 11.66 26.72
CA LEU A 31 65.72 11.08 28.06
C LEU A 31 64.87 11.89 29.02
N LEU A 32 64.07 11.20 29.83
CA LEU A 32 63.24 11.82 30.87
C LEU A 32 64.06 12.29 32.07
N VAL A 33 65.33 11.89 32.14
CA VAL A 33 66.25 12.17 33.24
C VAL A 33 67.58 12.66 32.68
N ASP A 34 68.12 13.70 33.30
CA ASP A 34 69.49 14.18 33.05
C ASP A 34 70.49 13.23 33.72
N THR A 35 71.09 12.36 32.92
CA THR A 35 72.04 11.34 33.38
C THR A 35 73.27 11.94 34.06
N LEU A 36 73.72 13.12 33.64
CA LEU A 36 74.92 13.74 34.19
C LEU A 36 74.62 14.38 35.56
N ASP A 37 73.49 15.07 35.68
CA ASP A 37 73.06 15.64 36.97
C ASP A 37 72.74 14.54 37.98
N THR A 38 72.08 13.44 37.58
CA THR A 38 71.80 12.32 38.49
C THR A 38 73.08 11.61 38.97
N MET A 39 74.03 11.38 38.08
CA MET A 39 75.31 10.77 38.45
C MET A 39 76.07 11.65 39.46
N ARG A 40 76.14 12.97 39.21
CA ARG A 40 76.76 13.94 40.13
C ARG A 40 76.06 13.99 41.48
N ARG A 41 74.74 13.80 41.54
CA ARG A 41 73.99 13.71 42.81
C ARG A 41 74.37 12.46 43.58
N PHE A 42 74.52 11.32 42.91
CA PHE A 42 74.99 10.09 43.56
C PHE A 42 76.43 10.22 44.08
N GLU A 43 77.33 10.85 43.33
CA GLU A 43 78.69 11.17 43.79
C GLU A 43 78.67 12.07 45.04
N LYS A 44 77.80 13.09 45.09
CA LYS A 44 77.65 13.99 46.26
C LYS A 44 77.14 13.27 47.53
N ILE A 45 76.43 12.16 47.38
CA ILE A 45 75.91 11.34 48.50
C ILE A 45 76.99 10.36 49.01
N GLY A 46 78.16 10.31 48.37
CA GLY A 46 79.30 9.51 48.79
C GLY A 46 79.50 8.21 47.99
N MET A 47 78.81 8.02 46.86
CA MET A 47 79.08 6.89 45.98
C MET A 47 80.38 7.10 45.20
N ALA A 48 81.12 6.01 44.99
CA ALA A 48 82.23 6.02 44.04
C ALA A 48 81.70 6.27 42.62
N ARG A 49 82.48 6.95 41.78
CA ARG A 49 82.08 7.35 40.42
C ARG A 49 81.54 6.20 39.57
N GLU A 50 82.21 5.05 39.63
CA GLU A 50 81.82 3.83 38.91
C GLU A 50 80.45 3.29 39.39
N GLN A 51 80.17 3.38 40.69
CA GLN A 51 78.89 2.95 41.27
C GLN A 51 77.76 3.93 40.92
N ALA A 52 78.05 5.23 40.96
CA ALA A 52 77.13 6.29 40.56
C ALA A 52 76.76 6.20 39.08
N GLU A 53 77.73 5.89 38.21
CA GLU A 53 77.52 5.67 36.77
C GLU A 53 76.67 4.42 36.52
N ALA A 54 77.03 3.28 37.11
CA ALA A 54 76.30 2.02 36.95
C ALA A 54 74.83 2.13 37.44
N LEU A 55 74.61 2.79 38.58
CA LEU A 55 73.26 3.01 39.10
C LEU A 55 72.45 3.97 38.21
N THR A 56 73.07 5.06 37.75
CA THR A 56 72.43 6.00 36.82
C THR A 56 72.02 5.30 35.53
N GLN A 57 72.86 4.42 35.01
CA GLN A 57 72.57 3.64 33.82
C GLN A 57 71.38 2.70 34.04
N SER A 58 71.38 1.93 35.13
CA SER A 58 70.28 1.02 35.49
C SER A 58 68.94 1.75 35.65
N VAL A 59 68.94 2.90 36.32
CA VAL A 59 67.74 3.76 36.47
C VAL A 59 67.26 4.27 35.12
N THR A 60 68.19 4.68 34.25
CA THR A 60 67.87 5.17 32.91
C THR A 60 67.23 4.09 32.05
N GLU A 61 67.76 2.87 32.08
CA GLU A 61 67.21 1.71 31.39
C GLU A 61 65.80 1.35 31.88
N LEU A 62 65.58 1.34 33.20
CA LEU A 62 64.26 1.12 33.79
C LEU A 62 63.24 2.19 33.36
N LEU A 63 63.65 3.45 33.29
CA LEU A 63 62.79 4.55 32.85
C LEU A 63 62.46 4.46 31.36
N CYS A 64 63.44 4.13 30.50
CA CYS A 64 63.19 3.89 29.08
C CYS A 64 62.26 2.69 28.86
N SER A 65 62.47 1.60 29.59
CA SER A 65 61.61 0.41 29.54
C SER A 65 60.18 0.71 30.00
N ASN A 66 60.01 1.43 31.10
CA ASN A 66 58.69 1.85 31.57
C ASN A 66 58.01 2.82 30.59
N ARG A 67 58.73 3.76 29.99
CA ARG A 67 58.19 4.65 28.96
C ARG A 67 57.67 3.85 27.77
N ASP A 68 58.45 2.89 27.29
CA ASP A 68 58.10 2.07 26.14
C ASP A 68 56.88 1.16 26.49
N ARG A 69 56.77 0.64 27.73
CA ARG A 69 55.55 -0.05 28.23
C ARG A 69 54.34 0.88 28.38
N MET A 70 54.52 2.12 28.82
CA MET A 70 53.42 3.08 28.90
C MET A 70 52.90 3.44 27.50
N ALA A 71 53.77 3.53 26.50
CA ALA A 71 53.36 3.76 25.11
C ALA A 71 52.47 2.64 24.53
N GLU A 72 52.44 1.45 25.15
CA GLU A 72 51.52 0.36 24.79
C GLU A 72 50.08 0.62 25.27
N TYR A 73 49.92 1.34 26.39
CA TYR A 73 48.60 1.62 27.00
C TYR A 73 48.05 3.01 26.67
N TYR A 74 48.93 3.95 26.28
CA TYR A 74 48.55 5.33 26.02
C TYR A 74 48.76 5.72 24.56
N VAL A 75 47.81 6.49 24.03
CA VAL A 75 47.87 7.05 22.68
C VAL A 75 48.52 8.44 22.70
N SER A 76 49.27 8.77 21.66
CA SER A 76 49.80 10.14 21.51
C SER A 76 48.65 11.12 21.26
N ARG A 77 48.81 12.37 21.73
CA ARG A 77 47.82 13.43 21.50
C ARG A 77 47.50 13.62 20.01
N ALA A 78 48.55 13.58 19.17
CA ALA A 78 48.39 13.71 17.72
C ALA A 78 47.55 12.59 17.10
N ALA A 79 47.70 11.35 17.57
CA ALA A 79 46.90 10.22 17.08
C ALA A 79 45.44 10.31 17.55
N LEU A 80 45.20 10.76 18.79
CA LEU A 80 43.85 10.99 19.31
C LEU A 80 43.14 12.10 18.52
N GLU A 81 43.79 13.26 18.33
CA GLU A 81 43.24 14.40 17.57
C GLU A 81 42.92 14.01 16.13
N LYS A 82 43.80 13.22 15.48
CA LYS A 82 43.52 12.67 14.15
C LYS A 82 42.28 11.78 14.13
N SER A 83 42.13 10.89 15.11
CA SER A 83 40.96 10.02 15.23
C SER A 83 39.67 10.82 15.48
N GLU A 84 39.75 11.87 16.29
CA GLU A 84 38.61 12.76 16.59
C GLU A 84 38.17 13.54 15.36
N LEU A 85 39.12 14.09 14.59
CA LEU A 85 38.83 14.77 13.32
C LEU A 85 38.19 13.82 12.30
N GLN A 86 38.69 12.59 12.19
CA GLN A 86 38.11 11.58 11.30
C GLN A 86 36.68 11.20 11.72
N SER A 87 36.44 11.03 13.02
CA SER A 87 35.10 10.75 13.57
C SER A 87 34.14 11.92 13.29
N THR A 88 34.56 13.15 13.59
CA THR A 88 33.77 14.36 13.37
C THR A 88 33.42 14.54 11.90
N SER A 89 34.39 14.33 10.99
CA SER A 89 34.17 14.38 9.55
C SER A 89 33.16 13.32 9.10
N SER A 90 33.26 12.09 9.61
CA SER A 90 32.34 11.00 9.29
C SER A 90 30.91 11.31 9.76
N ILE A 91 30.77 11.86 10.98
CA ILE A 91 29.47 12.29 11.53
C ILE A 91 28.87 13.42 10.69
N ALA A 92 29.68 14.39 10.28
CA ALA A 92 29.23 15.49 9.42
C ALA A 92 28.77 14.98 8.05
N GLY A 93 29.51 14.07 7.43
CA GLY A 93 29.13 13.42 6.17
C GLY A 93 27.84 12.62 6.28
N PHE A 94 27.70 11.83 7.35
CA PHE A 94 26.47 11.07 7.61
C PHE A 94 25.25 11.99 7.78
N ARG A 95 25.39 13.08 8.55
CA ARG A 95 24.31 14.08 8.72
C ARG A 95 23.90 14.69 7.39
N ALA A 96 24.86 15.06 6.54
CA ALA A 96 24.57 15.62 5.23
C ALA A 96 23.79 14.65 4.33
N GLU A 97 24.18 13.37 4.31
CA GLU A 97 23.47 12.35 3.52
C GLU A 97 22.06 12.08 4.06
N VAL A 98 21.89 12.04 5.39
CA VAL A 98 20.56 11.89 6.02
C VAL A 98 19.65 13.07 5.66
N LEU A 99 20.14 14.31 5.78
CA LEU A 99 19.36 15.50 5.43
C LEU A 99 18.94 15.49 3.96
N LYS A 100 19.89 15.21 3.06
CA LYS A 100 19.63 15.09 1.62
C LYS A 100 18.61 14.00 1.32
N SER A 101 18.73 12.83 1.95
CA SER A 101 17.77 11.74 1.79
C SER A 101 16.38 12.15 2.30
N GLN A 102 16.30 12.86 3.42
CA GLN A 102 15.02 13.36 3.95
C GLN A 102 14.38 14.38 3.01
N GLU A 103 15.15 15.35 2.49
CA GLU A 103 14.65 16.33 1.52
C GLU A 103 14.10 15.65 0.25
N LEU A 104 14.83 14.66 -0.29
CA LEU A 104 14.38 13.87 -1.45
C LEU A 104 13.10 13.09 -1.16
N GLN A 105 12.99 12.44 0.01
CA GLN A 105 11.81 11.69 0.40
C GLN A 105 10.60 12.61 0.60
N VAL A 106 10.78 13.75 1.25
CA VAL A 106 9.73 14.75 1.43
C VAL A 106 9.25 15.27 0.07
N ALA A 107 10.15 15.66 -0.82
CA ALA A 107 9.79 16.11 -2.17
C ALA A 107 9.02 15.03 -2.96
N THR A 108 9.44 13.77 -2.85
CA THR A 108 8.77 12.64 -3.49
C THR A 108 7.37 12.44 -2.92
N PHE A 109 7.23 12.44 -1.59
CA PHE A 109 5.93 12.31 -0.93
C PHE A 109 4.98 13.45 -1.25
N THR A 110 5.46 14.71 -1.28
CA THR A 110 4.64 15.85 -1.69
C THR A 110 4.13 15.68 -3.12
N ARG A 111 5.00 15.28 -4.06
CA ARG A 111 4.61 15.04 -5.45
C ARG A 111 3.59 13.91 -5.57
N ASP A 112 3.78 12.82 -4.85
CA ASP A 112 2.85 11.69 -4.86
C ASP A 112 1.50 12.07 -4.23
N ALA A 113 1.50 12.87 -3.16
CA ALA A 113 0.29 13.39 -2.54
C ALA A 113 -0.51 14.27 -3.51
N GLU A 114 0.15 15.21 -4.20
CA GLU A 114 -0.48 16.05 -5.23
C GLU A 114 -1.06 15.21 -6.38
N ARG A 115 -0.31 14.21 -6.86
CA ARG A 115 -0.77 13.29 -7.91
C ARG A 115 -1.99 12.48 -7.47
N LEU A 116 -1.98 11.97 -6.24
CA LEU A 116 -3.11 11.22 -5.69
C LEU A 116 -4.33 12.11 -5.51
N GLN A 117 -4.16 13.34 -5.02
CA GLN A 117 -5.23 14.32 -4.88
C GLN A 117 -5.86 14.67 -6.24
N ALA A 118 -5.05 14.88 -7.28
CA ALA A 118 -5.54 15.12 -8.63
C ALA A 118 -6.32 13.92 -9.20
N SER A 119 -5.83 12.70 -8.95
CA SER A 119 -6.49 11.47 -9.39
C SER A 119 -7.83 11.26 -8.67
N LEU A 120 -7.90 11.61 -7.38
CA LEU A 120 -9.12 11.56 -6.58
C LEU A 120 -10.17 12.54 -7.10
N GLU A 121 -9.78 13.79 -7.39
CA GLU A 121 -10.72 14.78 -7.94
C GLU A 121 -11.23 14.36 -9.33
N LYS A 122 -10.36 13.79 -10.17
CA LYS A 122 -10.75 13.22 -11.46
C LYS A 122 -11.81 12.12 -11.27
N LEU A 123 -11.53 11.11 -10.44
CA LEU A 123 -12.49 10.03 -10.16
C LEU A 123 -13.81 10.56 -9.60
N ARG A 124 -13.76 11.56 -8.71
CA ARG A 124 -14.95 12.19 -8.15
C ARG A 124 -15.80 12.84 -9.25
N SER A 125 -15.18 13.55 -10.19
CA SER A 125 -15.90 14.14 -11.34
C SER A 125 -16.48 13.09 -12.28
N GLU A 126 -15.75 12.02 -12.57
CA GLU A 126 -16.21 10.90 -13.41
C GLU A 126 -17.42 10.20 -12.79
N ILE A 127 -17.35 9.88 -11.48
CA ILE A 127 -18.46 9.26 -10.75
C ILE A 127 -19.70 10.16 -10.79
N ARG A 128 -19.53 11.47 -10.57
CA ARG A 128 -20.64 12.42 -10.60
C ARG A 128 -21.29 12.45 -11.99
N TYR A 129 -20.47 12.49 -13.04
CA TYR A 129 -20.95 12.45 -14.42
C TYR A 129 -21.73 11.15 -14.71
N GLU A 130 -21.21 10.00 -14.32
CA GLU A 130 -21.90 8.72 -14.53
C GLU A 130 -23.21 8.63 -13.73
N ILE A 131 -23.26 9.17 -12.50
CA ILE A 131 -24.51 9.27 -11.72
C ILE A 131 -25.53 10.13 -12.46
N ASP A 132 -25.14 11.33 -12.92
CA ASP A 132 -26.05 12.25 -13.60
C ASP A 132 -26.57 11.64 -14.90
N LYS A 133 -25.68 11.00 -15.68
CA LYS A 133 -26.01 10.29 -16.92
C LYS A 133 -26.95 9.12 -16.67
N LEU A 134 -26.67 8.25 -15.70
CA LEU A 134 -27.51 7.10 -15.37
C LEU A 134 -28.88 7.55 -14.85
N THR A 135 -28.91 8.59 -14.03
CA THR A 135 -30.17 9.16 -13.52
C THR A 135 -31.02 9.73 -14.66
N ALA A 136 -30.41 10.45 -15.61
CA ALA A 136 -31.11 10.96 -16.78
C ALA A 136 -31.64 9.82 -17.68
N SER A 137 -30.83 8.78 -17.90
CA SER A 137 -31.23 7.58 -18.65
C SER A 137 -32.41 6.88 -18.00
N GLN A 138 -32.34 6.59 -16.69
CA GLN A 138 -33.42 5.94 -15.96
C GLN A 138 -34.71 6.76 -15.99
N ARG A 139 -34.61 8.09 -15.86
CA ARG A 139 -35.78 8.97 -15.97
C ARG A 139 -36.40 8.91 -17.36
N LEU A 140 -35.60 8.85 -18.41
CA LEU A 140 -36.08 8.69 -19.77
C LEU A 140 -36.79 7.34 -19.94
N ASP A 141 -36.16 6.25 -19.51
CA ASP A 141 -36.72 4.90 -19.60
C ASP A 141 -38.08 4.81 -18.90
N LEU A 142 -38.19 5.35 -17.69
CA LEU A 142 -39.45 5.41 -16.95
C LEU A 142 -40.52 6.24 -17.66
N ASN A 143 -40.13 7.36 -18.28
CA ASN A 143 -41.08 8.19 -19.03
C ASN A 143 -41.59 7.48 -20.29
N LEU A 144 -40.71 6.78 -21.01
CA LEU A 144 -41.09 5.99 -22.18
C LEU A 144 -42.01 4.84 -21.80
N GLU A 145 -41.67 4.10 -20.74
CA GLU A 145 -42.48 2.98 -20.26
C GLU A 145 -43.84 3.44 -19.72
N LYS A 146 -43.88 4.61 -19.05
CA LYS A 146 -45.13 5.25 -18.65
C LYS A 146 -46.00 5.65 -19.85
N GLY A 147 -45.38 6.14 -20.92
CA GLY A 147 -46.05 6.42 -22.19
C GLY A 147 -46.66 5.15 -22.79
N ARG A 148 -45.85 4.10 -22.91
CA ARG A 148 -46.28 2.79 -23.42
C ARG A 148 -47.43 2.20 -22.62
N MET A 149 -47.35 2.21 -21.28
CA MET A 149 -48.43 1.74 -20.42
C MET A 149 -49.72 2.55 -20.59
N ARG A 150 -49.61 3.86 -20.82
CA ARG A 150 -50.78 4.72 -21.09
C ARG A 150 -51.44 4.36 -22.42
N ASP A 151 -50.66 4.13 -23.46
CA ASP A 151 -51.18 3.75 -24.78
C ASP A 151 -51.82 2.35 -24.74
N GLU A 152 -51.18 1.39 -24.06
CA GLU A 152 -51.76 0.05 -23.83
C GLU A 152 -53.06 0.12 -23.02
N LEU A 153 -53.11 0.94 -21.97
CA LEU A 153 -54.32 1.13 -21.18
C LEU A 153 -55.45 1.77 -22.00
N GLN A 154 -55.14 2.74 -22.87
CA GLN A 154 -56.11 3.34 -23.77
C GLN A 154 -56.64 2.32 -24.78
N ALA A 155 -55.75 1.53 -25.40
CA ALA A 155 -56.15 0.48 -26.31
C ALA A 155 -57.04 -0.59 -25.65
N LEU A 156 -56.76 -0.93 -24.38
CA LEU A 156 -57.61 -1.84 -23.61
C LEU A 156 -58.98 -1.23 -23.31
N ARG A 157 -59.05 0.06 -22.96
CA ARG A 157 -60.32 0.77 -22.78
C ARG A 157 -61.14 0.80 -24.06
N ASP A 158 -60.52 1.10 -25.19
CA ASP A 158 -61.22 1.16 -26.47
C ASP A 158 -61.79 -0.22 -26.85
N ARG A 159 -61.00 -1.29 -26.65
CA ARG A 159 -61.49 -2.68 -26.84
C ARG A 159 -62.62 -3.04 -25.87
N ALA A 160 -62.53 -2.63 -24.61
CA ALA A 160 -63.58 -2.88 -23.64
C ALA A 160 -64.90 -2.19 -24.03
N ASN A 161 -64.83 -0.92 -24.45
CA ASN A 161 -65.99 -0.18 -24.95
C ASN A 161 -66.58 -0.81 -26.22
N GLU A 162 -65.74 -1.27 -27.16
CA GLU A 162 -66.21 -2.00 -28.34
C GLU A 162 -66.95 -3.29 -27.95
N LEU A 163 -66.43 -4.02 -26.97
CA LEU A 163 -67.06 -5.23 -26.46
C LEU A 163 -68.39 -4.92 -25.76
N GLU A 164 -68.45 -3.86 -24.97
CA GLU A 164 -69.67 -3.38 -24.31
C GLU A 164 -70.76 -3.05 -25.33
N ILE A 165 -70.42 -2.32 -26.40
CA ILE A 165 -71.35 -2.01 -27.50
C ILE A 165 -71.84 -3.29 -28.20
N LYS A 166 -70.95 -4.27 -28.42
CA LYS A 166 -71.34 -5.56 -29.02
C LYS A 166 -72.31 -6.32 -28.12
N VAL A 167 -72.03 -6.38 -26.82
CA VAL A 167 -72.92 -7.01 -25.83
C VAL A 167 -74.28 -6.35 -25.81
N ASP A 168 -74.35 -5.02 -25.77
CA ASP A 168 -75.62 -4.29 -25.81
C ASP A 168 -76.43 -4.58 -27.09
N LYS A 169 -75.73 -4.68 -28.23
CA LYS A 169 -76.35 -5.05 -29.50
C LYS A 169 -76.91 -6.48 -29.47
N GLU A 170 -76.13 -7.44 -28.97
CA GLU A 170 -76.57 -8.84 -28.82
C GLU A 170 -77.77 -8.94 -27.87
N VAL A 171 -77.73 -8.25 -26.73
CA VAL A 171 -78.85 -8.18 -25.76
C VAL A 171 -80.11 -7.63 -26.41
N ASN A 172 -80.01 -6.53 -27.17
CA ASN A 172 -81.17 -5.96 -27.86
C ASN A 172 -81.70 -6.89 -28.96
N SER A 173 -80.81 -7.57 -29.69
CA SER A 173 -81.22 -8.55 -30.71
C SER A 173 -81.95 -9.75 -30.08
N LEU A 174 -81.46 -10.25 -28.94
CA LEU A 174 -82.08 -11.34 -28.19
C LEU A 174 -83.44 -10.93 -27.62
N LYS A 175 -83.57 -9.71 -27.09
CA LYS A 175 -84.86 -9.16 -26.65
C LYS A 175 -85.87 -9.11 -27.80
N ALA A 176 -85.47 -8.60 -28.97
CA ALA A 176 -86.34 -8.55 -30.13
C ALA A 176 -86.78 -9.95 -30.60
N ALA A 177 -85.84 -10.91 -30.68
CA ALA A 177 -86.14 -12.30 -31.02
C ALA A 177 -87.08 -12.95 -29.99
N MET A 178 -86.92 -12.63 -28.71
CA MET A 178 -87.80 -13.09 -27.63
C MET A 178 -89.21 -12.51 -27.76
N GLU A 179 -89.36 -11.22 -28.06
CA GLU A 179 -90.67 -10.59 -28.30
C GLU A 179 -91.36 -11.19 -29.53
N GLN A 180 -90.62 -11.45 -30.60
CA GLN A 180 -91.14 -12.13 -31.78
C GLN A 180 -91.63 -13.54 -31.43
N SER A 181 -90.83 -14.32 -30.70
CA SER A 181 -91.21 -15.67 -30.24
C SER A 181 -92.46 -15.64 -29.37
N LYS A 182 -92.57 -14.68 -28.44
CA LYS A 182 -93.78 -14.48 -27.63
C LYS A 182 -95.01 -14.20 -28.50
N ASN A 183 -94.89 -13.32 -29.49
CA ASN A 183 -95.97 -13.01 -30.41
C ASN A 183 -96.39 -14.22 -31.25
N ASP A 184 -95.42 -15.03 -31.70
CA ASP A 184 -95.72 -16.25 -32.44
C ASP A 184 -96.43 -17.30 -31.57
N ILE A 185 -96.03 -17.47 -30.30
CA ILE A 185 -96.76 -18.31 -29.33
C ILE A 185 -98.21 -17.84 -29.20
N VAL A 186 -98.46 -16.54 -29.05
CA VAL A 186 -99.83 -15.99 -28.97
C VAL A 186 -100.63 -16.33 -30.23
N LYS A 187 -100.04 -16.19 -31.43
CA LYS A 187 -100.70 -16.57 -32.69
C LYS A 187 -101.04 -18.07 -32.73
N TYR A 188 -100.12 -18.95 -32.32
CA TYR A 188 -100.36 -20.38 -32.29
C TYR A 188 -101.49 -20.76 -31.33
N VAL A 189 -101.54 -20.14 -30.13
CA VAL A 189 -102.62 -20.37 -29.17
C VAL A 189 -103.98 -19.91 -29.72
N LEU A 190 -104.04 -18.72 -30.32
CA LEU A 190 -105.27 -18.24 -30.97
C LEU A 190 -105.72 -19.17 -32.11
N GLY A 191 -104.78 -19.63 -32.93
CA GLY A 191 -105.04 -20.61 -33.99
C GLY A 191 -105.59 -21.92 -33.45
N LEU A 192 -105.04 -22.44 -32.35
CA LEU A 192 -105.52 -23.66 -31.70
C LEU A 192 -106.93 -23.47 -31.13
N MET A 193 -107.20 -22.37 -30.44
CA MET A 193 -108.53 -22.07 -29.89
C MET A 193 -109.57 -21.99 -31.01
N LEU A 194 -109.26 -21.31 -32.11
CA LEU A 194 -110.15 -21.22 -33.27
C LEU A 194 -110.36 -22.58 -33.94
N ALA A 195 -109.32 -23.40 -34.07
CA ALA A 195 -109.42 -24.76 -34.62
C ALA A 195 -110.33 -25.65 -33.75
N LEU A 196 -110.17 -25.58 -32.42
CA LEU A 196 -111.02 -26.29 -31.47
C LEU A 196 -112.48 -25.83 -31.53
N LEU A 197 -112.73 -24.52 -31.59
CA LEU A 197 -114.09 -23.97 -31.76
C LEU A 197 -114.73 -24.42 -33.08
N THR A 198 -113.97 -24.38 -34.17
CA THR A 198 -114.44 -24.80 -35.50
C THR A 198 -114.76 -26.30 -35.53
N ALA A 199 -113.88 -27.13 -34.94
CA ALA A 199 -114.12 -28.56 -34.81
C ALA A 199 -115.34 -28.86 -33.94
N GLY A 200 -115.51 -28.14 -32.82
CA GLY A 200 -116.67 -28.26 -31.93
C GLY A 200 -117.99 -27.89 -32.61
N LEU A 201 -118.03 -26.78 -33.35
CA LEU A 201 -119.18 -26.41 -34.17
C LEU A 201 -119.48 -27.45 -35.26
N GLY A 202 -118.43 -27.99 -35.91
CA GLY A 202 -118.56 -29.08 -36.87
C GLY A 202 -119.19 -30.34 -36.26
N ALA A 203 -118.74 -30.72 -35.06
CA ALA A 203 -119.29 -31.86 -34.32
C ALA A 203 -120.74 -31.61 -33.87
N ALA A 204 -121.05 -30.42 -33.35
CA ALA A 204 -122.42 -30.07 -32.96
C ALA A 204 -123.39 -30.11 -34.15
N ARG A 205 -122.97 -29.67 -35.34
CA ARG A 205 -123.75 -29.76 -36.57
C ARG A 205 -124.01 -31.20 -37.01
N LEU A 206 -123.07 -32.11 -36.79
CA LEU A 206 -123.23 -33.54 -37.05
C LEU A 206 -124.19 -34.24 -36.07
N ILE A 207 -124.34 -33.72 -34.85
CA ILE A 207 -125.23 -34.30 -33.82
C ILE A 207 -126.67 -33.78 -33.94
N MET A 208 -126.88 -32.56 -34.46
CA MET A 208 -128.21 -32.00 -34.72
C MET A 208 -128.89 -32.51 -36.01
N HIS A 209 -128.19 -33.33 -36.80
CA HIS A 209 -128.71 -33.98 -38.00
C HIS A 209 -128.85 -35.49 -37.79
#